data_AF-A0A6C0G6T2-F1
#
_entry.id   AF-A0A6C0G6T2-F1
#
_cell.length_a   1.000
_cell.length_b   1.000
_cell.length_c   1.000
_cell.angle_alpha   90.00
_cell.angle_beta   90.00
_cell.angle_gamma   90.00
#
_symmetry.space_group_name_H-M   'P 1'
#
loop_
_entity.id
_entity.type
_entity.pdbx_description
1 polymer ?
#
loop_
_entity_poly.entity_id
_entity_poly.type
_entity_poly.pdbx_seq_one_letter_code
_entity_poly.pdbx_strand_id
1 'polypeptide(L)'
;MVKGVKAFGAGFQCRGFQFKENEVFEVTDLPRACRRGFHFCENPLDTLDYYPLIDDAGIVTEFAEVEALGDVDTEENKISTNKIRIGAKLGLAGFVKASFDFLWEKCWTDPRAITNESGDSEGNHTQLASSGDGARLASSGNHAQLASSGNHTQLASSGNHARLASSGDGARLASSGDGARLASSGDGARLASSGDGSQLASSGDGARLASSGDGARLASSGNHTQLASSGNHARLALQGTQSVGAAIGRGNNLIRGKVGSWITLAEWARAGATYKPVCVKSALIDGETIKADTWYALRDGEFVEVQL
;
A
#
# COMPACT_ATOMS: atom_id res chain seq x y z
N MET A 1 -23.67 -14.92 18.67
CA MET A 1 -23.25 -14.97 17.26
C MET A 1 -21.91 -14.27 17.17
N VAL A 2 -20.87 -14.96 16.68
CA VAL A 2 -19.51 -14.42 16.62
C VAL A 2 -19.34 -13.66 15.30
N LYS A 3 -18.87 -12.42 15.38
CA LYS A 3 -18.60 -11.57 14.22
C LYS A 3 -17.12 -11.23 14.14
N GLY A 4 -16.65 -10.89 12.95
CA GLY A 4 -15.29 -10.41 12.80
C GLY A 4 -14.98 -10.01 11.36
N VAL A 5 -13.69 -9.96 11.06
CA VAL A 5 -13.17 -9.63 9.74
C VAL A 5 -12.34 -10.78 9.22
N LYS A 6 -12.52 -11.09 7.95
CA LYS A 6 -11.75 -12.09 7.23
C LYS A 6 -10.91 -11.42 6.15
N ALA A 7 -9.65 -11.82 6.06
CA ALA A 7 -8.75 -11.50 4.95
C ALA A 7 -8.73 -12.64 3.91
N PHE A 8 -8.52 -12.27 2.66
CA PHE A 8 -8.48 -13.17 1.50
C PHE A 8 -7.26 -12.88 0.62
N GLY A 9 -6.83 -13.89 -0.13
CA GLY A 9 -6.02 -13.67 -1.33
C GLY A 9 -6.87 -13.11 -2.47
N ALA A 10 -6.19 -12.71 -3.55
CA ALA A 10 -6.80 -12.02 -4.69
C ALA A 10 -8.04 -12.75 -5.22
N GLY A 11 -9.11 -11.97 -5.41
CA GLY A 11 -10.40 -12.45 -5.89
C GLY A 11 -11.17 -13.24 -4.83
N PHE A 12 -11.11 -12.89 -3.54
CA PHE A 12 -11.83 -13.58 -2.46
C PHE A 12 -11.45 -15.06 -2.28
N GLN A 13 -10.19 -15.39 -2.56
CA GLN A 13 -9.69 -16.76 -2.47
C GLN A 13 -9.08 -17.05 -1.10
N CYS A 14 -9.38 -18.21 -0.52
CA CYS A 14 -8.69 -18.67 0.68
C CYS A 14 -8.61 -20.20 0.70
N ARG A 15 -7.38 -20.74 0.66
CA ARG A 15 -7.07 -22.17 0.81
C ARG A 15 -7.96 -23.11 -0.03
N GLY A 16 -8.13 -22.79 -1.32
CA GLY A 16 -8.89 -23.61 -2.28
C GLY A 16 -10.39 -23.31 -2.33
N PHE A 17 -10.89 -22.40 -1.50
CA PHE A 17 -12.27 -21.91 -1.58
C PHE A 17 -12.33 -20.54 -2.27
N GLN A 18 -13.34 -20.40 -3.11
CA GLN A 18 -13.73 -19.16 -3.76
C GLN A 18 -14.93 -18.60 -3.00
N PHE A 19 -14.69 -17.58 -2.18
CA PHE A 19 -15.76 -16.91 -1.43
C PHE A 19 -16.40 -15.81 -2.27
N LYS A 20 -17.57 -15.36 -1.83
CA LYS A 20 -18.30 -14.25 -2.45
C LYS A 20 -19.04 -13.44 -1.41
N GLU A 21 -19.08 -12.13 -1.64
CA GLU A 21 -19.80 -11.17 -0.82
C GLU A 21 -21.30 -11.50 -0.72
N ASN A 22 -21.86 -11.35 0.47
CA ASN A 22 -23.25 -11.63 0.82
C ASN A 22 -23.71 -13.09 0.66
N GLU A 23 -22.78 -14.05 0.69
CA GLU A 23 -23.09 -15.48 0.60
C GLU A 23 -22.75 -16.25 1.88
N VAL A 24 -23.40 -17.40 2.07
CA VAL A 24 -23.17 -18.33 3.19
C VAL A 24 -22.48 -19.59 2.65
N PHE A 25 -21.43 -20.00 3.34
CA PHE A 25 -20.66 -21.19 3.01
C PHE A 25 -20.68 -22.14 4.21
N GLU A 26 -20.82 -23.43 3.95
CA GLU A 26 -20.91 -24.46 4.97
C GLU A 26 -20.07 -25.68 4.60
N VAL A 27 -19.43 -26.28 5.60
CA VAL A 27 -18.71 -27.55 5.50
C VAL A 27 -19.23 -28.49 6.59
N THR A 28 -19.21 -29.79 6.32
CA THR A 28 -19.73 -30.82 7.24
C THR A 28 -18.76 -31.16 8.36
N ASP A 29 -17.48 -30.85 8.20
CA ASP A 29 -16.46 -31.14 9.19
C ASP A 29 -16.55 -30.18 10.39
N LEU A 30 -16.13 -30.63 11.56
CA LEU A 30 -15.96 -29.76 12.71
C LEU A 30 -14.94 -28.65 12.40
N PRO A 31 -15.12 -27.45 12.98
CA PRO A 31 -14.20 -26.34 12.81
C PRO A 31 -12.87 -26.65 13.52
N ARG A 32 -12.02 -27.50 12.97
CA ARG A 32 -10.66 -27.76 13.48
C ARG A 32 -9.72 -27.91 12.31
N ALA A 33 -9.50 -26.81 11.61
CA ALA A 33 -8.45 -26.68 10.63
C ALA A 33 -8.36 -25.23 10.16
N CYS A 34 -7.40 -24.50 10.71
CA CYS A 34 -6.81 -23.32 10.07
C CYS A 34 -6.39 -23.59 8.58
N ARG A 35 -6.43 -24.87 8.13
CA ARG A 35 -6.12 -25.35 6.78
C ARG A 35 -7.20 -25.23 5.72
N ARG A 36 -8.48 -24.94 6.03
CA ARG A 36 -9.55 -24.92 5.00
C ARG A 36 -10.09 -23.55 4.60
N GLY A 37 -9.58 -22.47 5.19
CA GLY A 37 -9.93 -21.11 4.77
C GLY A 37 -11.23 -20.53 5.36
N PHE A 38 -11.91 -21.21 6.28
CA PHE A 38 -13.14 -20.75 6.97
C PHE A 38 -12.86 -19.99 8.27
N HIS A 39 -11.71 -19.31 8.32
CA HIS A 39 -11.25 -18.61 9.50
C HIS A 39 -11.31 -17.10 9.33
N PHE A 40 -11.43 -16.40 10.45
CA PHE A 40 -11.48 -14.95 10.56
C PHE A 40 -10.94 -14.49 11.92
N CYS A 41 -10.80 -13.19 12.11
CA CYS A 41 -10.36 -12.60 13.38
C CYS A 41 -11.47 -11.70 13.93
N GLU A 42 -11.70 -11.73 15.24
CA GLU A 42 -12.59 -10.77 15.90
C GLU A 42 -12.02 -9.35 15.82
N ASN A 43 -10.75 -9.18 16.21
CA ASN A 43 -10.00 -7.96 16.01
C ASN A 43 -9.54 -7.87 14.54
N PRO A 44 -9.99 -6.88 13.76
CA PRO A 44 -9.60 -6.78 12.36
C PRO A 44 -8.10 -6.65 12.17
N LEU A 45 -7.38 -5.98 13.07
CA LEU A 45 -5.92 -5.82 12.95
C LEU A 45 -5.17 -7.16 12.98
N ASP A 46 -5.70 -8.17 13.68
CA ASP A 46 -5.08 -9.50 13.80
C ASP A 46 -5.04 -10.27 12.48
N THR A 47 -5.90 -9.91 11.53
CA THR A 47 -5.80 -10.42 10.16
C THR A 47 -4.45 -10.09 9.51
N LEU A 48 -3.82 -8.99 9.93
CA LEU A 48 -2.58 -8.50 9.37
C LEU A 48 -1.35 -9.33 9.78
N ASP A 49 -1.50 -10.25 10.73
CA ASP A 49 -0.42 -11.17 11.13
C ASP A 49 -0.34 -12.36 10.16
N TYR A 50 -1.40 -12.59 9.38
CA TYR A 50 -1.53 -13.66 8.41
C TYR A 50 -1.45 -13.17 6.97
N TYR A 51 -1.99 -11.97 6.70
CA TYR A 51 -1.96 -11.35 5.39
C TYR A 51 -1.31 -9.97 5.49
N PRO A 52 -0.34 -9.63 4.64
CA PRO A 52 0.17 -8.27 4.62
C PRO A 52 -0.97 -7.33 4.19
N LEU A 53 -1.03 -6.13 4.75
CA LEU A 53 -2.07 -5.17 4.35
C LEU A 53 -2.03 -4.85 2.85
N ILE A 54 -0.81 -4.75 2.33
CA ILE A 54 -0.52 -4.66 0.91
C ILE A 54 0.51 -5.74 0.57
N ASP A 55 0.24 -6.50 -0.48
CA ASP A 55 1.15 -7.53 -0.99
C ASP A 55 2.38 -6.94 -1.73
N ASP A 56 3.28 -7.81 -2.18
CA ASP A 56 4.50 -7.37 -2.86
C ASP A 56 4.25 -6.72 -4.23
N ALA A 57 3.05 -6.86 -4.79
CA ALA A 57 2.63 -6.21 -6.02
C ALA A 57 1.96 -4.84 -5.78
N GLY A 58 1.85 -4.39 -4.53
CA GLY A 58 1.20 -3.11 -4.20
C GLY A 58 -0.33 -3.20 -4.10
N ILE A 59 -0.89 -4.40 -4.08
CA ILE A 59 -2.34 -4.62 -4.02
C ILE A 59 -2.80 -4.77 -2.57
N VAL A 60 -3.83 -4.01 -2.19
CA VAL A 60 -4.46 -4.10 -0.87
C VAL A 60 -5.12 -5.45 -0.70
N THR A 61 -4.83 -6.13 0.41
CA THR A 61 -5.50 -7.37 0.80
C THR A 61 -7.00 -7.15 0.87
N GLU A 62 -7.76 -8.13 0.38
CA GLU A 62 -9.20 -8.05 0.42
C GLU A 62 -9.72 -8.45 1.79
N PHE A 63 -10.54 -7.59 2.39
CA PHE A 63 -11.18 -7.83 3.67
C PHE A 63 -12.69 -7.88 3.50
N ALA A 64 -13.37 -8.67 4.31
CA ALA A 64 -14.83 -8.64 4.41
C ALA A 64 -15.28 -8.87 5.85
N GLU A 65 -16.43 -8.29 6.19
CA GLU A 65 -17.14 -8.65 7.42
C GLU A 65 -17.58 -10.10 7.35
N VAL A 66 -17.58 -10.79 8.49
CA VAL A 66 -18.06 -12.16 8.56
C VAL A 66 -18.86 -12.42 9.81
N GLU A 67 -19.78 -13.38 9.70
CA GLU A 67 -20.55 -13.89 10.82
C GLU A 67 -20.44 -15.42 10.85
N ALA A 68 -20.09 -15.98 12.01
CA ALA A 68 -20.16 -17.42 12.24
C ALA A 68 -21.62 -17.81 12.54
N LEU A 69 -22.14 -18.72 11.71
CA LEU A 69 -23.51 -19.24 11.80
C LEU A 69 -23.57 -20.69 12.31
N GLY A 70 -22.42 -21.34 12.45
CA GLY A 70 -22.31 -22.72 12.92
C GLY A 70 -21.41 -22.82 14.15
N ASP A 71 -20.86 -24.02 14.35
CA ASP A 71 -19.89 -24.27 15.42
C ASP A 71 -18.63 -23.45 15.19
N VAL A 72 -17.96 -23.08 16.28
CA VAL A 72 -16.73 -22.28 16.27
C VAL A 72 -15.62 -22.95 17.07
N ASP A 73 -14.39 -22.71 16.65
CA ASP A 73 -13.17 -23.06 17.37
C ASP A 73 -12.20 -21.88 17.30
N THR A 74 -11.57 -21.58 18.43
CA THR A 74 -10.69 -20.42 18.58
C THR A 74 -9.27 -20.89 18.85
N GLU A 75 -8.32 -20.42 18.04
CA GLU A 75 -6.90 -20.67 18.14
C GLU A 75 -6.19 -19.30 18.16
N GLU A 76 -5.59 -18.94 19.30
CA GLU A 76 -4.95 -17.63 19.52
C GLU A 76 -5.87 -16.44 19.19
N ASN A 77 -5.56 -15.68 18.14
CA ASN A 77 -6.31 -14.49 17.68
C ASN A 77 -7.25 -14.79 16.49
N LYS A 78 -7.53 -16.08 16.26
CA LYS A 78 -8.20 -16.57 15.05
C LYS A 78 -9.35 -17.50 15.41
N ILE A 79 -10.47 -17.33 14.72
CA ILE A 79 -11.69 -18.12 14.89
C ILE A 79 -11.98 -18.85 13.59
N SER A 80 -12.26 -20.14 13.66
CA SER A 80 -12.73 -20.96 12.53
C SER A 80 -14.17 -21.38 12.78
N THR A 81 -14.97 -21.49 11.72
CA THR A 81 -16.34 -22.00 11.81
C THR A 81 -16.64 -23.00 10.69
N ASN A 82 -17.58 -23.92 10.92
CA ASN A 82 -18.08 -24.82 9.88
C ASN A 82 -19.15 -24.16 9.00
N LYS A 83 -19.73 -23.02 9.41
CA LYS A 83 -20.70 -22.26 8.62
C LYS A 83 -20.47 -20.76 8.75
N ILE A 84 -20.04 -20.12 7.67
CA ILE A 84 -19.63 -18.72 7.63
C ILE A 84 -20.50 -17.92 6.66
N ARG A 85 -21.00 -16.77 7.09
CA ARG A 85 -21.56 -15.75 6.21
C ARG A 85 -20.48 -14.74 5.87
N ILE A 86 -20.23 -14.53 4.59
CA ILE A 86 -19.41 -13.42 4.11
C ILE A 86 -20.34 -12.22 3.92
N GLY A 87 -20.11 -11.18 4.70
CA GLY A 87 -20.80 -9.90 4.60
C GLY A 87 -20.15 -8.98 3.57
N ALA A 88 -20.24 -7.66 3.81
CA ALA A 88 -19.76 -6.65 2.88
C ALA A 88 -18.23 -6.66 2.75
N LYS A 89 -17.74 -6.39 1.54
CA LYS A 89 -16.32 -6.14 1.26
C LYS A 89 -15.91 -4.84 1.93
N LEU A 90 -14.82 -4.91 2.71
CA LEU A 90 -14.21 -3.76 3.34
C LEU A 90 -13.08 -3.23 2.45
N GLY A 91 -13.23 -2.00 1.95
CA GLY A 91 -12.09 -1.23 1.47
C GLY A 91 -11.19 -0.80 2.63
N LEU A 92 -10.02 -0.22 2.34
CA LEU A 92 -9.05 0.20 3.37
C LEU A 92 -9.69 1.10 4.45
N ALA A 93 -10.51 2.08 4.05
CA ALA A 93 -11.22 2.94 4.99
C ALA A 93 -12.21 2.16 5.88
N GLY A 94 -12.92 1.18 5.32
CA GLY A 94 -13.81 0.30 6.06
C GLY A 94 -13.07 -0.59 7.06
N PHE A 95 -11.91 -1.13 6.66
CA PHE A 95 -11.05 -1.93 7.53
C PHE A 95 -10.49 -1.12 8.71
N VAL A 96 -10.03 0.12 8.44
CA VAL A 96 -9.56 1.04 9.47
C VAL A 96 -10.68 1.39 10.44
N LYS A 97 -11.88 1.71 9.93
CA LYS A 97 -13.05 1.97 10.77
C LYS A 97 -13.40 0.76 11.64
N ALA A 98 -13.47 -0.44 11.07
CA ALA A 98 -13.79 -1.66 11.81
C ALA A 98 -12.76 -1.93 12.92
N SER A 99 -11.48 -1.67 12.66
CA SER A 99 -10.39 -1.79 13.63
C SER A 99 -10.57 -0.81 14.79
N PHE A 100 -10.86 0.46 14.48
CA PHE A 100 -11.12 1.49 15.48
C PHE A 100 -12.35 1.15 16.32
N ASP A 101 -13.48 0.79 15.68
CA ASP A 101 -14.73 0.47 16.37
C ASP A 101 -14.55 -0.72 17.32
N PHE A 102 -13.84 -1.78 16.88
CA PHE A 102 -13.53 -2.93 17.73
C PHE A 102 -12.72 -2.52 18.97
N LEU A 103 -11.62 -1.78 18.76
CA LEU A 103 -10.78 -1.33 19.87
C LEU A 103 -11.54 -0.39 20.81
N TRP A 104 -12.33 0.52 20.26
CA TRP A 104 -13.15 1.45 21.03
C TRP A 104 -14.17 0.72 21.90
N GLU A 105 -14.92 -0.22 21.33
CA GLU A 105 -15.90 -1.03 22.06
C GLU A 105 -15.23 -1.84 23.18
N LYS A 106 -14.06 -2.42 22.92
CA LYS A 106 -13.36 -3.19 23.95
C LYS A 106 -12.77 -2.29 25.02
N CYS A 107 -12.17 -1.15 24.69
CA CYS A 107 -11.43 -0.33 25.64
C CYS A 107 -12.30 0.68 26.41
N TRP A 108 -13.52 0.97 25.93
CA TRP A 108 -14.38 1.94 26.59
C TRP A 108 -15.29 1.29 27.65
N THR A 109 -15.03 1.59 28.92
CA THR A 109 -15.98 1.39 30.03
C THR A 109 -16.53 2.75 30.47
N ASP A 110 -17.76 2.82 31.02
CA ASP A 110 -18.32 4.08 31.55
C ASP A 110 -17.30 4.71 32.51
N PRO A 111 -16.78 5.92 32.22
CA PRO A 111 -15.80 6.60 33.08
C PRO A 111 -16.30 6.80 34.52
N ARG A 112 -17.63 6.79 34.73
CA ARG A 112 -18.28 6.95 36.04
C ARG A 112 -18.41 5.66 36.83
N ALA A 113 -18.18 4.50 36.20
CA ALA A 113 -18.17 3.20 36.86
C ALA A 113 -16.80 2.87 37.51
N ILE A 114 -15.82 3.77 37.35
CA ILE A 114 -14.50 3.65 37.94
C ILE A 114 -14.59 4.19 39.37
N THR A 115 -14.71 3.29 40.36
CA THR A 115 -14.42 3.63 41.75
C THR A 115 -12.90 3.76 41.89
N ASN A 116 -12.45 4.74 42.67
CA ASN A 116 -11.04 5.01 42.96
C ASN A 116 -10.39 3.91 43.83
N GLU A 117 -10.54 2.62 43.49
CA GLU A 117 -9.96 1.53 44.28
C GLU A 117 -8.67 0.95 43.69
N SER A 118 -8.18 1.46 42.57
CA SER A 118 -6.83 1.14 42.08
C SER A 118 -6.28 2.27 41.21
N GLY A 119 -6.09 3.44 41.81
CA GLY A 119 -5.38 4.55 41.18
C GLY A 119 -3.88 4.28 41.12
N ASP A 120 -3.45 3.32 40.32
CA ASP A 120 -2.05 3.23 39.91
C ASP A 120 -1.91 3.99 38.59
N SER A 121 -1.60 5.29 38.72
CA SER A 121 -1.29 6.21 37.63
C SER A 121 -0.08 5.80 36.76
N GLU A 122 0.57 4.68 37.11
CA GLU A 122 1.78 4.11 36.47
C GLU A 122 1.72 2.57 36.34
N GLY A 123 0.55 1.95 36.49
CA GLY A 123 0.44 0.49 36.58
C GLY A 123 0.56 -0.25 35.24
N ASN A 124 1.41 -1.28 35.18
CA ASN A 124 1.49 -2.22 34.06
C ASN A 124 0.18 -3.02 33.93
N HIS A 125 -0.27 -3.26 32.70
CA HIS A 125 -1.48 -4.04 32.37
C HIS A 125 -2.79 -3.54 32.99
N THR A 126 -2.93 -2.22 33.18
CA THR A 126 -4.12 -1.58 33.74
C THR A 126 -5.21 -1.32 32.68
N GLN A 127 -6.45 -1.11 33.13
CA GLN A 127 -7.58 -0.77 32.25
C GLN A 127 -7.44 0.65 31.68
N LEU A 128 -7.12 1.62 32.55
CA LEU A 128 -6.86 3.02 32.19
C LEU A 128 -5.60 3.49 32.91
N ALA A 129 -4.69 4.13 32.18
CA ALA A 129 -3.48 4.73 32.74
C ALA A 129 -3.24 6.12 32.18
N SER A 130 -2.63 7.00 32.97
CA SER A 130 -2.00 8.20 32.42
C SER A 130 -0.75 7.81 31.63
N SER A 131 0.06 6.93 32.23
CA SER A 131 1.23 6.30 31.61
C SER A 131 1.36 4.85 32.04
N GLY A 132 1.69 3.92 31.13
CA GLY A 132 1.92 2.52 31.54
C GLY A 132 2.26 1.56 30.40
N ASP A 133 2.83 0.41 30.76
CA ASP A 133 3.14 -0.69 29.84
C ASP A 133 1.96 -1.68 29.79
N GLY A 134 1.44 -1.95 28.59
CA GLY A 134 0.35 -2.91 28.36
C GLY A 134 -1.03 -2.46 28.82
N ALA A 135 -1.27 -1.17 29.05
CA ALA A 135 -2.57 -0.65 29.43
C ALA A 135 -3.60 -0.75 28.27
N ARG A 136 -4.90 -0.89 28.57
CA ARG A 136 -5.93 -0.91 27.51
C ARG A 136 -6.14 0.49 26.92
N LEU A 137 -6.33 1.50 27.76
CA LEU A 137 -6.42 2.89 27.33
C LEU A 137 -5.40 3.75 28.09
N ALA A 138 -4.55 4.47 27.37
CA ALA A 138 -3.52 5.31 27.97
C ALA A 138 -3.44 6.72 27.36
N SER A 139 -3.02 7.71 28.13
CA SER A 139 -2.59 8.99 27.53
C SER A 139 -1.25 8.78 26.82
N SER A 140 -0.28 8.17 27.50
CA SER A 140 1.00 7.74 26.93
C SER A 140 1.28 6.29 27.31
N GLY A 141 1.76 5.41 26.44
CA GLY A 141 2.04 4.03 26.90
C GLY A 141 2.76 3.12 25.92
N ASN A 142 3.56 2.20 26.46
CA ASN A 142 4.15 1.12 25.68
C ASN A 142 3.16 -0.04 25.59
N HIS A 143 3.05 -0.69 24.44
CA HIS A 143 2.19 -1.87 24.23
C HIS A 143 0.69 -1.67 24.56
N ALA A 144 0.23 -0.41 24.62
CA ALA A 144 -1.17 -0.11 24.92
C ALA A 144 -2.10 -0.46 23.75
N GLN A 145 -3.37 -0.80 24.03
CA GLN A 145 -4.36 -1.04 22.96
C GLN A 145 -4.76 0.29 22.29
N LEU A 146 -5.10 1.31 23.07
CA LEU A 146 -5.42 2.65 22.60
C LEU A 146 -4.58 3.67 23.37
N ALA A 147 -3.86 4.54 22.67
CA ALA A 147 -3.11 5.62 23.31
C ALA A 147 -3.18 6.96 22.58
N SER A 148 -3.04 8.08 23.29
CA SER A 148 -2.75 9.35 22.60
C SER A 148 -1.34 9.31 22.02
N SER A 149 -0.35 8.87 22.81
CA SER A 149 1.00 8.60 22.34
C SER A 149 1.62 7.32 22.89
N GLY A 150 2.64 6.76 22.23
CA GLY A 150 3.34 5.58 22.79
C GLY A 150 4.07 4.68 21.80
N ASN A 151 4.79 3.68 22.31
CA ASN A 151 5.53 2.72 21.49
C ASN A 151 4.80 1.37 21.40
N HIS A 152 4.82 0.73 20.22
CA HIS A 152 4.24 -0.60 19.99
C HIS A 152 2.74 -0.71 20.35
N THR A 153 2.00 0.39 20.21
CA THR A 153 0.56 0.43 20.49
C THR A 153 -0.25 -0.18 19.35
N GLN A 154 -1.48 -0.64 19.62
CA GLN A 154 -2.37 -1.09 18.55
C GLN A 154 -2.92 0.11 17.76
N LEU A 155 -3.41 1.14 18.47
CA LEU A 155 -3.89 2.38 17.88
C LEU A 155 -3.38 3.59 18.66
N ALA A 156 -2.78 4.57 17.96
CA ALA A 156 -2.30 5.80 18.58
C ALA A 156 -2.59 7.08 17.76
N SER A 157 -2.68 8.23 18.44
CA SER A 157 -2.60 9.51 17.73
C SER A 157 -1.16 9.79 17.27
N SER A 158 -0.17 9.58 18.14
CA SER A 158 1.25 9.70 17.84
C SER A 158 2.06 8.51 18.39
N GLY A 159 2.47 7.55 17.56
CA GLY A 159 3.10 6.33 18.11
C GLY A 159 4.17 5.67 17.26
N ASN A 160 5.29 5.32 17.90
CA ASN A 160 6.38 4.59 17.25
C ASN A 160 6.03 3.10 17.20
N HIS A 161 6.22 2.48 16.04
CA HIS A 161 5.90 1.07 15.79
C HIS A 161 4.45 0.68 16.11
N ALA A 162 3.52 1.63 16.06
CA ALA A 162 2.10 1.37 16.22
C ALA A 162 1.54 0.55 15.04
N ARG A 163 0.49 -0.25 15.26
CA ARG A 163 -0.20 -0.92 14.12
C ARG A 163 -0.98 0.10 13.29
N LEU A 164 -1.68 1.03 13.94
CA LEU A 164 -2.36 2.15 13.31
C LEU A 164 -2.05 3.44 14.05
N ALA A 165 -1.63 4.49 13.34
CA ALA A 165 -1.39 5.80 13.93
C ALA A 165 -1.91 6.96 13.06
N SER A 166 -2.21 8.10 13.67
CA SER A 166 -2.34 9.35 12.91
C SER A 166 -0.96 9.86 12.49
N SER A 167 -0.03 9.94 13.44
CA SER A 167 1.39 10.23 13.24
C SER A 167 2.25 9.10 13.83
N GLY A 168 3.31 8.63 13.18
CA GLY A 168 4.16 7.65 13.86
C GLY A 168 5.31 7.04 13.08
N ASP A 169 6.46 6.90 13.75
CA ASP A 169 7.67 6.34 13.16
C ASP A 169 7.60 4.81 13.15
N GLY A 170 7.80 4.20 11.98
CA GLY A 170 7.79 2.75 11.82
C GLY A 170 6.42 2.11 12.02
N ALA A 171 5.32 2.87 11.97
CA ALA A 171 3.97 2.35 12.07
C ALA A 171 3.59 1.44 10.88
N ARG A 172 2.69 0.47 11.07
CA ARG A 172 2.20 -0.34 9.93
C ARG A 172 1.27 0.46 9.02
N LEU A 173 0.44 1.33 9.59
CA LEU A 173 -0.45 2.26 8.92
C LEU A 173 -0.35 3.62 9.61
N ALA A 174 -0.10 4.68 8.85
CA ALA A 174 -0.09 6.04 9.36
C ALA A 174 -0.81 7.02 8.43
N SER A 175 -1.37 8.11 8.97
CA SER A 175 -1.71 9.26 8.12
C SER A 175 -0.43 10.02 7.75
N SER A 176 0.45 10.24 8.73
CA SER A 176 1.78 10.84 8.59
C SER A 176 2.83 9.98 9.31
N GLY A 177 4.01 9.73 8.77
CA GLY A 177 5.05 9.11 9.61
C GLY A 177 6.25 8.52 8.87
N ASP A 178 7.40 8.55 9.55
CA ASP A 178 8.68 8.16 8.98
C ASP A 178 8.88 6.64 9.06
N GLY A 179 9.29 6.01 7.96
CA GLY A 179 9.51 4.56 7.90
C GLY A 179 8.24 3.72 8.04
N ALA A 180 7.05 4.32 7.93
CA ALA A 180 5.79 3.59 7.97
C ALA A 180 5.68 2.59 6.79
N ARG A 181 5.00 1.45 6.99
CA ARG A 181 4.74 0.54 5.85
C ARG A 181 3.77 1.16 4.84
N LEU A 182 2.82 1.95 5.32
CA LEU A 182 1.82 2.61 4.49
C LEU A 182 1.44 3.94 5.13
N ALA A 183 1.61 5.03 4.37
CA ALA A 183 1.33 6.38 4.84
C ALA A 183 0.55 7.21 3.81
N SER A 184 -0.25 8.18 4.26
CA SER A 184 -0.72 9.22 3.34
C SER A 184 0.43 10.17 3.02
N SER A 185 1.21 10.56 4.03
CA SER A 185 2.42 11.37 3.92
C SER A 185 3.55 10.75 4.76
N GLY A 186 4.80 10.68 4.30
CA GLY A 186 5.89 10.28 5.22
C GLY A 186 7.19 9.86 4.56
N ASP A 187 8.29 10.11 5.26
CA ASP A 187 9.63 9.90 4.73
C ASP A 187 10.07 8.44 4.92
N GLY A 188 10.66 7.82 3.89
CA GLY A 188 11.13 6.44 3.94
C GLY A 188 10.01 5.39 4.04
N ALA A 189 8.75 5.76 3.81
CA ALA A 189 7.63 4.82 3.82
C ALA A 189 7.74 3.79 2.67
N ARG A 190 7.26 2.56 2.87
CA ARG A 190 7.20 1.58 1.74
C ARG A 190 6.21 2.02 0.68
N LEU A 191 5.03 2.48 1.08
CA LEU A 191 3.97 2.96 0.19
C LEU A 191 3.43 4.28 0.73
N ALA A 192 3.47 5.34 -0.06
CA ALA A 192 2.95 6.64 0.33
C ALA A 192 2.09 7.31 -0.74
N SER A 193 1.13 8.17 -0.37
CA SER A 193 0.55 9.09 -1.36
C SER A 193 1.53 10.22 -1.67
N SER A 194 2.19 10.76 -0.63
CA SER A 194 3.24 11.77 -0.71
C SER A 194 4.42 11.38 0.19
N GLY A 195 5.68 11.54 -0.19
CA GLY A 195 6.78 11.41 0.78
C GLY A 195 8.16 11.07 0.21
N ASP A 196 9.18 11.55 0.91
CA ASP A 196 10.56 11.52 0.43
C ASP A 196 11.23 10.16 0.72
N GLY A 197 12.00 9.64 -0.23
CA GLY A 197 12.72 8.36 -0.08
C GLY A 197 11.84 7.11 0.00
N SER A 198 10.56 7.22 -0.37
CA SER A 198 9.60 6.10 -0.35
C SER A 198 9.87 5.04 -1.44
N GLN A 199 9.43 3.79 -1.25
CA GLN A 199 9.60 2.76 -2.30
C GLN A 199 8.63 2.95 -3.47
N LEU A 200 7.33 3.15 -3.18
CA LEU A 200 6.38 3.67 -4.17
C LEU A 200 5.61 4.88 -3.60
N ALA A 201 5.49 5.94 -4.40
CA ALA A 201 4.63 7.07 -4.08
C ALA A 201 3.79 7.59 -5.25
N SER A 202 2.68 8.27 -4.96
CA SER A 202 2.02 9.07 -6.00
C SER A 202 2.86 10.33 -6.30
N SER A 203 3.37 10.99 -5.27
CA SER A 203 4.31 12.11 -5.38
C SER A 203 5.45 11.99 -4.34
N GLY A 204 6.71 12.27 -4.67
CA GLY A 204 7.75 12.30 -3.63
C GLY A 204 9.18 12.32 -4.16
N ASP A 205 10.07 13.00 -3.44
CA ASP A 205 11.45 13.18 -3.87
C ASP A 205 12.30 11.97 -3.49
N GLY A 206 13.16 11.50 -4.40
CA GLY A 206 14.03 10.35 -4.17
C GLY A 206 13.33 8.98 -4.08
N ALA A 207 12.04 8.90 -4.46
CA ALA A 207 11.30 7.64 -4.44
C ALA A 207 11.82 6.63 -5.50
N ARG A 208 11.71 5.32 -5.24
CA ARG A 208 12.11 4.30 -6.25
C ARG A 208 11.17 4.27 -7.45
N LEU A 209 9.87 4.40 -7.21
CA LEU A 209 8.80 4.46 -8.21
C LEU A 209 7.84 5.59 -7.81
N ALA A 210 7.62 6.59 -8.67
CA ALA A 210 6.63 7.64 -8.38
C ALA A 210 5.77 8.04 -9.57
N SER A 211 4.56 8.57 -9.37
CA SER A 211 3.87 9.24 -10.48
C SER A 211 4.55 10.59 -10.76
N SER A 212 4.89 11.34 -9.70
CA SER A 212 5.65 12.58 -9.78
C SER A 212 6.71 12.74 -8.68
N GLY A 213 7.78 13.52 -8.91
CA GLY A 213 8.77 13.86 -7.88
C GLY A 213 10.19 13.97 -8.41
N ASP A 214 11.06 14.69 -7.68
CA ASP A 214 12.43 14.97 -8.09
C ASP A 214 13.39 13.84 -7.68
N GLY A 215 14.28 13.43 -8.58
CA GLY A 215 15.28 12.39 -8.29
C GLY A 215 14.72 10.96 -8.14
N ALA A 216 13.46 10.72 -8.52
CA ALA A 216 12.88 9.38 -8.53
C ALA A 216 13.49 8.48 -9.62
N ARG A 217 13.73 7.20 -9.31
CA ARG A 217 14.38 6.25 -10.25
C ARG A 217 13.51 5.89 -11.46
N LEU A 218 12.19 5.92 -11.31
CA LEU A 218 11.20 5.77 -12.37
C LEU A 218 10.00 6.64 -12.00
N ALA A 219 9.80 7.78 -12.66
CA ALA A 219 8.62 8.60 -12.46
C ALA A 219 8.01 9.16 -13.73
N SER A 220 6.68 9.23 -13.82
CA SER A 220 5.99 9.71 -15.03
C SER A 220 6.19 11.20 -15.31
N SER A 221 6.56 12.00 -14.29
CA SER A 221 6.88 13.43 -14.40
C SER A 221 7.73 13.93 -13.21
N GLY A 222 8.87 14.61 -13.44
CA GLY A 222 9.70 15.18 -12.36
C GLY A 222 11.06 15.65 -12.86
N ASN A 223 11.76 16.52 -12.13
CA ASN A 223 13.10 16.98 -12.51
C ASN A 223 14.16 15.91 -12.19
N HIS A 224 15.20 15.84 -13.03
CA HIS A 224 16.29 14.85 -12.89
C HIS A 224 15.84 13.38 -12.88
N THR A 225 14.77 13.06 -13.62
CA THR A 225 14.25 11.70 -13.71
C THR A 225 14.98 10.87 -14.78
N GLN A 226 15.10 9.56 -14.52
CA GLN A 226 15.58 8.58 -15.48
C GLN A 226 14.41 7.69 -15.93
N LEU A 227 14.09 7.69 -17.23
CA LEU A 227 12.97 6.93 -17.77
C LEU A 227 13.40 6.11 -18.99
N ALA A 228 13.19 4.79 -18.95
CA ALA A 228 13.46 3.91 -20.08
C ALA A 228 12.23 3.04 -20.39
N SER A 229 11.75 3.10 -21.63
CA SER A 229 10.72 2.22 -22.16
C SER A 229 11.29 1.34 -23.28
N SER A 230 11.39 0.04 -23.00
CA SER A 230 11.89 -1.00 -23.92
C SER A 230 10.77 -1.82 -24.58
N GLY A 231 9.50 -1.49 -24.31
CA GLY A 231 8.33 -2.16 -24.90
C GLY A 231 8.14 -1.83 -26.38
N ASN A 232 7.50 -2.73 -27.14
CA ASN A 232 7.22 -2.47 -28.56
C ASN A 232 6.25 -1.27 -28.71
N HIS A 233 6.55 -0.34 -29.63
CA HIS A 233 5.82 0.91 -29.83
C HIS A 233 5.83 1.82 -28.59
N ALA A 234 6.98 1.93 -27.93
CA ALA A 234 7.15 2.74 -26.73
C ALA A 234 6.76 4.21 -26.99
N ARG A 235 5.90 4.77 -26.13
CA ARG A 235 5.59 6.20 -26.10
C ARG A 235 6.01 6.78 -24.76
N LEU A 236 6.90 7.75 -24.76
CA LEU A 236 7.46 8.33 -23.54
C LEU A 236 7.36 9.87 -23.56
N ALA A 237 6.79 10.47 -22.52
CA ALA A 237 6.70 11.92 -22.38
C ALA A 237 7.46 12.37 -21.14
N LEU A 238 8.55 13.12 -21.31
CA LEU A 238 9.31 13.73 -20.23
C LEU A 238 8.69 15.08 -19.88
N GLN A 239 7.95 15.16 -18.78
CA GLN A 239 7.28 16.40 -18.38
C GLN A 239 8.14 17.31 -17.49
N GLY A 240 9.24 16.80 -16.92
CA GLY A 240 10.20 17.58 -16.13
C GLY A 240 11.36 18.13 -16.96
N THR A 241 12.17 18.99 -16.35
CA THR A 241 13.40 19.54 -16.96
C THR A 241 14.62 18.70 -16.59
N GLN A 242 15.71 18.84 -17.38
CA GLN A 242 16.99 18.14 -17.13
C GLN A 242 16.83 16.62 -16.93
N SER A 243 15.88 16.03 -17.62
CA SER A 243 15.55 14.60 -17.52
C SER A 243 16.22 13.81 -18.65
N VAL A 244 16.37 12.50 -18.47
CA VAL A 244 16.92 11.62 -19.52
C VAL A 244 15.93 10.50 -19.82
N GLY A 245 15.48 10.42 -21.08
CA GLY A 245 14.50 9.45 -21.54
C GLY A 245 14.98 8.59 -22.69
N ALA A 246 14.64 7.31 -22.69
CA ALA A 246 14.91 6.39 -23.79
C ALA A 246 13.66 5.60 -24.20
N ALA A 247 13.28 5.69 -25.48
CA ALA A 247 12.23 4.87 -26.08
C ALA A 247 12.85 4.03 -27.21
N ILE A 248 13.29 2.82 -26.86
CA ILE A 248 14.19 2.01 -27.72
C ILE A 248 13.65 0.61 -28.07
N GLY A 249 12.40 0.31 -27.72
CA GLY A 249 11.74 -0.95 -28.06
C GLY A 249 11.48 -1.13 -29.56
N ARG A 250 10.80 -2.21 -29.98
CA ARG A 250 10.55 -2.48 -31.41
C ARG A 250 9.35 -1.68 -31.93
N GLY A 251 9.41 -1.15 -33.15
CA GLY A 251 8.26 -0.53 -33.82
C GLY A 251 8.29 1.00 -33.78
N ASN A 252 7.12 1.64 -33.85
CA ASN A 252 7.00 3.10 -33.93
C ASN A 252 7.15 3.74 -32.54
N ASN A 253 8.39 3.88 -32.08
CA ASN A 253 8.70 4.54 -30.81
C ASN A 253 8.56 6.05 -30.94
N LEU A 254 7.99 6.68 -29.93
CA LEU A 254 7.81 8.12 -29.85
C LEU A 254 8.29 8.63 -28.50
N ILE A 255 9.07 9.71 -28.52
CA ILE A 255 9.46 10.41 -27.30
C ILE A 255 9.29 11.91 -27.45
N ARG A 256 8.84 12.58 -26.39
CA ARG A 256 8.82 14.04 -26.28
C ARG A 256 9.37 14.46 -24.93
N GLY A 257 9.81 15.71 -24.82
CA GLY A 257 10.23 16.24 -23.53
C GLY A 257 10.27 17.77 -23.47
N LYS A 258 10.68 18.29 -22.31
CA LYS A 258 10.95 19.72 -22.09
C LYS A 258 12.38 20.09 -22.45
N VAL A 259 12.63 21.38 -22.71
CA VAL A 259 13.98 21.94 -22.94
C VAL A 259 14.93 21.52 -21.81
N GLY A 260 16.16 21.18 -22.17
CA GLY A 260 17.20 20.72 -21.25
C GLY A 260 17.16 19.20 -21.00
N SER A 261 16.17 18.47 -21.51
CA SER A 261 16.10 17.01 -21.39
C SER A 261 16.83 16.30 -22.53
N TRP A 262 17.43 15.15 -22.25
CA TRP A 262 18.01 14.27 -23.26
C TRP A 262 17.02 13.17 -23.64
N ILE A 263 16.86 12.95 -24.94
CA ILE A 263 16.02 11.87 -25.49
C ILE A 263 16.86 10.89 -26.28
N THR A 264 16.53 9.60 -26.21
CA THR A 264 17.14 8.53 -26.99
C THR A 264 16.08 7.70 -27.69
N LEU A 265 16.23 7.49 -28.99
CA LEU A 265 15.35 6.64 -29.80
C LEU A 265 16.16 5.55 -30.50
N ALA A 266 15.50 4.41 -30.75
CA ALA A 266 16.04 3.36 -31.60
C ALA A 266 15.14 3.14 -32.81
N GLU A 267 15.79 3.02 -33.97
CA GLU A 267 15.20 2.62 -35.24
C GLU A 267 15.51 1.14 -35.50
N TRP A 268 14.53 0.42 -36.02
CA TRP A 268 14.60 -1.02 -36.22
C TRP A 268 14.25 -1.38 -37.66
N ALA A 269 15.06 -2.23 -38.28
CA ALA A 269 14.75 -2.81 -39.59
C ALA A 269 14.41 -4.30 -39.45
N ARG A 270 13.56 -4.78 -40.36
CA ARG A 270 13.21 -6.19 -40.46
C ARG A 270 14.36 -6.96 -41.11
N ALA A 271 14.86 -7.98 -40.44
CA ALA A 271 15.89 -8.89 -40.92
C ALA A 271 15.37 -10.34 -40.91
N GLY A 272 14.67 -10.74 -41.96
CA GLY A 272 14.00 -12.05 -42.03
C GLY A 272 12.83 -12.15 -41.05
N ALA A 273 12.85 -13.15 -40.16
CA ALA A 273 11.85 -13.37 -39.11
C ALA A 273 12.09 -12.53 -37.83
N THR A 274 13.20 -11.79 -37.76
CA THR A 274 13.57 -10.98 -36.59
C THR A 274 13.68 -9.50 -36.97
N TYR A 275 13.75 -8.63 -35.95
CA TYR A 275 14.04 -7.21 -36.12
C TYR A 275 15.41 -6.93 -35.53
N LYS A 276 16.20 -6.10 -36.22
CA LYS A 276 17.51 -5.66 -35.75
C LYS A 276 17.51 -4.14 -35.57
N PRO A 277 18.12 -3.62 -34.51
CA PRO A 277 18.29 -2.18 -34.37
C PRO A 277 19.27 -1.74 -35.48
N VAL A 278 18.91 -0.68 -36.20
CA VAL A 278 19.73 -0.12 -37.29
C VAL A 278 20.31 1.25 -36.93
N CYS A 279 19.65 1.98 -36.03
CA CYS A 279 20.16 3.22 -35.50
C CYS A 279 19.71 3.41 -34.05
N VAL A 280 20.57 3.95 -33.20
CA VAL A 280 20.21 4.47 -31.87
C VAL A 280 20.84 5.85 -31.77
N LYS A 281 20.03 6.88 -31.53
CA LYS A 281 20.50 8.26 -31.49
C LYS A 281 19.96 8.94 -30.25
N SER A 282 20.81 9.76 -29.63
CA SER A 282 20.46 10.60 -28.50
C SER A 282 20.59 12.07 -28.91
N ALA A 283 19.70 12.92 -28.43
CA ALA A 283 19.77 14.36 -28.64
C ALA A 283 19.28 15.12 -27.41
N LEU A 284 19.84 16.31 -27.21
CA LEU A 284 19.33 17.29 -26.26
C LEU A 284 18.13 18.01 -26.88
N ILE A 285 17.05 18.15 -26.12
CA ILE A 285 15.96 19.06 -26.44
C ILE A 285 16.45 20.48 -26.13
N ASP A 286 16.99 21.14 -27.14
CA ASP A 286 17.54 22.50 -27.05
C ASP A 286 16.48 23.59 -27.27
N GLY A 287 15.32 23.24 -27.85
CA GLY A 287 14.27 24.18 -28.22
C GLY A 287 14.46 24.83 -29.60
N GLU A 288 15.59 24.57 -30.26
CA GLU A 288 15.93 25.10 -31.58
C GLU A 288 15.92 23.99 -32.63
N THR A 289 16.80 23.00 -32.47
CA THR A 289 16.94 21.83 -33.36
C THR A 289 15.92 20.75 -33.01
N ILE A 290 15.77 20.49 -31.70
CA ILE A 290 14.81 19.55 -31.16
C ILE A 290 13.87 20.35 -30.25
N LYS A 291 12.64 20.54 -30.72
CA LYS A 291 11.62 21.37 -30.08
C LYS A 291 11.08 20.70 -28.83
N ALA A 292 10.80 21.49 -27.80
CA ALA A 292 10.08 21.02 -26.63
C ALA A 292 8.65 20.61 -26.99
N ASP A 293 8.09 19.73 -26.15
CA ASP A 293 6.70 19.25 -26.22
C ASP A 293 6.28 18.62 -27.56
N THR A 294 7.24 18.32 -28.41
CA THR A 294 7.06 17.75 -29.74
C THR A 294 7.41 16.27 -29.73
N TRP A 295 6.57 15.44 -30.35
CA TRP A 295 6.81 14.01 -30.46
C TRP A 295 7.81 13.73 -31.57
N TYR A 296 8.85 12.98 -31.25
CA TYR A 296 9.88 12.56 -32.19
C TYR A 296 9.92 11.05 -32.37
N ALA A 297 10.11 10.61 -33.61
CA ALA A 297 10.53 9.27 -34.00
C ALA A 297 11.95 9.31 -34.59
N LEU A 298 12.67 8.19 -34.58
CA LEU A 298 13.92 8.05 -35.32
C LEU A 298 13.63 7.32 -36.63
N ARG A 299 13.88 7.98 -37.76
CA ARG A 299 13.66 7.44 -39.11
C ARG A 299 14.84 7.81 -39.98
N ASP A 300 15.38 6.82 -40.68
CA ASP A 300 16.57 6.97 -41.52
C ASP A 300 17.74 7.66 -40.77
N GLY A 301 17.90 7.35 -39.48
CA GLY A 301 18.93 7.94 -38.62
C GLY A 301 18.69 9.38 -38.17
N GLU A 302 17.54 9.97 -38.47
CA GLU A 302 17.19 11.34 -38.09
C GLU A 302 15.95 11.45 -37.21
N PHE A 303 15.95 12.47 -36.33
CA PHE A 303 14.79 12.78 -35.50
C PHE A 303 13.72 13.44 -36.37
N VAL A 304 12.57 12.79 -36.49
CA VAL A 304 11.43 13.25 -37.29
C VAL A 304 10.26 13.61 -36.38
N GLU A 305 9.72 14.82 -36.56
CA GLU A 305 8.52 15.27 -35.86
C GLU A 305 7.29 14.43 -36.28
N VAL A 306 6.48 14.03 -35.32
CA VAL A 306 5.28 13.22 -35.53
C VAL A 306 4.09 13.92 -34.88
N GLN A 307 3.00 14.09 -35.63
CA GLN A 307 1.71 14.49 -35.07
C GLN A 307 0.89 13.25 -34.72
N LEU A 308 0.24 13.28 -33.55
CA LEU A 308 -0.63 12.21 -33.05
C LEU A 308 -2.10 12.52 -33.34
#